data_AF-A0A7L5YHS9-F1
#
_entry.id   AF-A0A7L5YHS9-F1
#
_cell.length_a   1.000
_cell.length_b   1.000
_cell.length_c   1.000
_cell.angle_alpha   90.00
_cell.angle_beta   90.00
_cell.angle_gamma   90.00
#
_symmetry.space_group_name_H-M   'P 1'
#
loop_
_entity.id
_entity.type
_entity.pdbx_description
1 polymer ?
#
loop_
_entity_poly.entity_id
_entity_poly.type
_entity_poly.pdbx_seq_one_letter_code
_entity_poly.pdbx_strand_id
1 'polypeptide(L)'
;MGNDVSSRPPKTPYLLDDMSAEEVAAVLTAEEGREVTVREIRRIEAKAMRKLRQVMRLRGLTFDDLTFRGDARRSSPLGLF
;
A
#
# COMPACT_ATOMS: atom_id res chain seq x y z
N MET A 1 -3.79 -41.77 7.65
CA MET A 1 -4.63 -40.80 8.39
C MET A 1 -3.70 -40.11 9.39
N GLY A 2 -3.51 -38.79 9.45
CA GLY A 2 -4.15 -37.69 8.75
C GLY A 2 -3.14 -36.61 8.35
N ASN A 3 -3.58 -35.76 7.42
CA ASN A 3 -2.89 -34.59 6.92
C ASN A 3 -2.97 -33.47 7.96
N ASP A 4 -1.83 -32.93 8.39
CA ASP A 4 -1.75 -31.58 8.96
C ASP A 4 -0.86 -30.72 8.06
N VAL A 5 -1.44 -30.36 6.92
CA VAL A 5 -0.96 -29.27 6.07
C VAL A 5 -1.27 -27.97 6.81
N SER A 6 -0.44 -27.62 7.80
CA SER A 6 -0.42 -26.28 8.39
C SER A 6 0.30 -25.31 7.46
N SER A 7 -0.15 -25.25 6.20
CA SER A 7 0.35 -24.35 5.17
C SER A 7 -0.64 -23.21 4.99
N ARG A 8 -0.52 -22.18 5.83
CA ARG A 8 -0.87 -20.81 5.45
C ARG A 8 -0.11 -19.87 6.38
N PRO A 9 0.97 -19.21 5.92
CA PRO A 9 1.46 -18.05 6.64
C PRO A 9 0.30 -17.05 6.75
N PRO A 10 0.18 -16.33 7.87
CA PRO A 10 -0.92 -15.40 8.08
C PRO A 10 -0.95 -14.39 6.94
N LYS A 11 -2.15 -14.08 6.42
CA LYS A 11 -2.40 -12.93 5.56
C LYS A 11 -2.07 -11.67 6.36
N THR A 12 -0.81 -11.28 6.41
CA THR A 12 -0.39 -10.04 7.04
C THR A 12 -0.67 -8.91 6.05
N PRO A 13 -1.66 -8.03 6.29
CA PRO A 13 -2.08 -7.05 5.30
C PRO A 13 -1.12 -5.85 5.17
N TYR A 14 -0.01 -5.84 5.91
CA TYR A 14 0.81 -4.63 6.13
C TYR A 14 2.33 -4.89 6.18
N LEU A 15 2.82 -6.02 5.66
CA LEU A 15 4.26 -6.32 5.58
C LEU A 15 4.76 -6.33 4.12
N LEU A 16 4.39 -5.31 3.35
CA LEU A 16 4.90 -5.09 1.99
C LEU A 16 5.72 -3.81 1.87
N ASP A 17 5.91 -3.06 2.97
CA ASP A 17 6.45 -1.70 2.92
C ASP A 17 7.87 -1.62 2.34
N ASP A 18 8.61 -2.74 2.32
CA ASP A 18 9.97 -2.83 1.76
C ASP A 18 10.12 -3.86 0.61
N MET A 19 9.02 -4.42 0.08
CA MET A 19 9.14 -5.38 -1.01
C MET A 19 9.44 -4.69 -2.35
N SER A 20 10.46 -5.21 -3.03
CA SER A 20 10.77 -4.82 -4.40
C SER A 20 9.64 -5.19 -5.37
N ALA A 21 9.59 -4.52 -6.52
CA ALA A 21 8.56 -4.80 -7.53
C ALA A 21 8.69 -6.24 -8.09
N GLU A 22 9.90 -6.78 -8.09
CA GLU A 22 10.23 -8.15 -8.46
C GLU A 22 9.63 -9.16 -7.48
N GLU A 23 9.77 -8.91 -6.17
CA GLU A 23 9.20 -9.77 -5.13
C GLU A 23 7.66 -9.73 -5.14
N VAL A 24 7.09 -8.53 -5.32
CA VAL A 24 5.63 -8.37 -5.46
C VAL A 24 5.11 -9.14 -6.68
N ALA A 25 5.81 -9.05 -7.81
CA ALA A 25 5.44 -9.79 -9.02
C ALA A 25 5.51 -11.31 -8.82
N ALA A 26 6.52 -11.81 -8.11
CA ALA A 26 6.65 -13.23 -7.80
C ALA A 26 5.52 -13.74 -6.89
N VAL A 27 5.20 -12.99 -5.83
CA VAL A 27 4.09 -13.33 -4.91
C VAL A 27 2.76 -13.35 -5.66
N LEU A 28 2.45 -12.30 -6.43
CA LEU A 28 1.18 -12.23 -7.16
C LEU A 28 1.09 -13.29 -8.26
N THR A 29 2.20 -13.66 -8.89
CA THR A 29 2.22 -14.76 -9.86
C THR A 29 1.84 -16.09 -9.20
N ALA A 30 2.37 -16.35 -8.01
CA ALA A 30 2.05 -17.57 -7.25
C ALA A 30 0.60 -17.57 -6.74
N GLU A 31 0.07 -16.41 -6.33
CA GLU A 31 -1.30 -16.29 -5.81
C GLU A 31 -2.38 -16.35 -6.90
N GLU A 32 -2.16 -15.69 -8.03
CA GLU A 32 -3.16 -15.58 -9.10
C GLU A 32 -3.10 -16.75 -10.10
N GLY A 33 -2.05 -17.58 -10.05
CA GLY A 33 -1.87 -18.69 -10.99
C GLY A 33 -1.64 -18.24 -12.44
N ARG A 34 -1.23 -16.98 -12.64
CA ARG A 34 -0.87 -16.38 -13.93
C ARG A 34 0.43 -15.60 -13.79
N GLU A 35 1.17 -15.42 -14.88
CA GLU A 35 2.33 -14.55 -14.88
C GLU A 35 1.92 -13.08 -14.63
N VAL A 36 2.51 -12.48 -13.61
CA VAL A 36 2.40 -11.04 -13.29
C VAL A 36 3.78 -10.42 -13.48
N THR A 37 3.87 -9.42 -14.35
CA THR A 37 5.16 -8.80 -14.69
C THR A 37 5.47 -7.58 -13.85
N VAL A 38 6.75 -7.28 -13.61
CA VAL A 38 7.20 -6.03 -12.95
C VAL A 38 6.63 -4.79 -13.64
N ARG A 39 6.52 -4.80 -14.97
CA ARG A 39 5.93 -3.70 -15.74
C ARG A 39 4.45 -3.49 -15.40
N GLU A 40 3.72 -4.58 -15.20
CA GLU A 40 2.32 -4.53 -14.77
C GLU A 40 2.20 -3.93 -13.37
N ILE A 41 3.04 -4.36 -12.42
CA ILE A 41 3.09 -3.80 -11.06
C ILE A 41 3.33 -2.28 -11.10
N ARG A 42 4.38 -1.82 -11.79
CA ARG A 42 4.68 -0.38 -11.92
C ARG A 42 3.55 0.40 -12.59
N ARG A 43 2.84 -0.20 -13.55
CA ARG A 43 1.68 0.43 -14.19
C ARG A 43 0.52 0.58 -13.22
N ILE A 44 0.25 -0.44 -12.41
CA ILE A 44 -0.79 -0.43 -11.38
C ILE A 44 -0.46 0.64 -10.33
N GLU A 45 0.77 0.66 -9.83
CA GLU A 45 1.27 1.64 -8.87
C GLU A 45 1.10 3.07 -9.39
N ALA A 46 1.57 3.35 -10.61
CA ALA A 46 1.43 4.68 -11.21
C ALA A 46 -0.05 5.08 -11.37
N LYS A 47 -0.93 4.12 -11.67
CA LYS A 47 -2.39 4.37 -11.77
C LYS A 47 -3.00 4.65 -10.40
N ALA A 48 -2.63 3.88 -9.38
CA ALA A 48 -3.07 4.08 -8.00
C ALA A 48 -2.63 5.45 -7.49
N MET A 49 -1.37 5.83 -7.69
CA MET A 49 -0.83 7.13 -7.26
C MET A 49 -1.49 8.30 -7.98
N ARG A 50 -1.82 8.18 -9.28
CA ARG A 50 -2.60 9.20 -9.99
C ARG A 50 -4.00 9.37 -9.39
N LYS A 51 -4.68 8.27 -9.09
CA LYS A 51 -6.01 8.29 -8.47
C LYS A 51 -5.95 8.90 -7.07
N LEU A 52 -4.97 8.51 -6.26
CA LEU A 52 -4.75 9.07 -4.93
C LEU A 52 -4.58 10.59 -5.00
N ARG A 53 -3.70 11.09 -5.87
CA ARG A 53 -3.51 12.54 -6.08
C ARG A 53 -4.78 13.25 -6.55
N GLN A 54 -5.65 12.59 -7.32
CA GLN A 54 -6.93 13.17 -7.72
C GLN A 54 -7.88 13.28 -6.53
N VAL A 55 -8.01 12.22 -5.73
CA VAL A 55 -8.88 12.20 -4.54
C VAL A 55 -8.41 13.22 -3.50
N MET A 56 -7.10 13.32 -3.28
CA MET A 56 -6.52 14.32 -2.38
C MET A 56 -6.90 15.74 -2.81
N ARG A 57 -6.68 16.08 -4.10
CA ARG A 57 -7.05 17.39 -4.65
C ARG A 57 -8.54 17.69 -4.48
N LEU A 58 -9.41 16.72 -4.75
CA LEU A 58 -10.86 16.90 -4.58
C LEU A 58 -11.28 17.13 -3.13
N ARG A 59 -10.50 16.61 -2.17
CA ARG A 59 -10.76 16.75 -0.74
C ARG A 59 -9.97 17.90 -0.09
N GLY A 60 -9.22 18.67 -0.86
CA GLY A 60 -8.35 19.72 -0.33
C GLY A 60 -7.19 19.19 0.52
N LEU A 61 -6.84 17.90 0.40
CA LEU A 61 -5.77 17.27 1.14
C LEU A 61 -4.43 17.49 0.43
N THR A 62 -3.41 17.74 1.23
CA THR A 62 -2.01 17.87 0.84
C THR A 62 -1.23 16.61 1.20
N PHE A 63 0.01 16.51 0.73
CA PHE A 63 0.89 15.41 1.14
C PHE A 63 1.21 15.44 2.64
N ASP A 64 1.24 16.62 3.25
CA ASP A 64 1.48 16.78 4.69
C ASP A 64 0.34 16.17 5.54
N ASP A 65 -0.89 16.14 4.99
CA ASP A 65 -2.03 15.48 5.64
C ASP A 65 -1.92 13.95 5.61
N LEU A 66 -1.11 13.38 4.71
CA LEU A 66 -0.87 11.93 4.60
C LEU A 66 0.29 11.44 5.46
N THR A 67 1.19 12.33 5.87
CA THR A 67 2.40 11.98 6.62
C THR A 67 2.24 12.13 8.13
N PHE A 68 1.00 12.34 8.63
CA PHE A 68 0.70 12.39 10.06
C PHE A 68 0.85 11.00 10.72
N ARG A 69 2.10 10.61 10.87
CA ARG A 69 2.58 9.43 11.58
C ARG A 69 2.53 9.74 13.08
N GLY A 70 1.33 9.68 13.66
CA GLY A 70 1.15 9.41 15.09
C GLY A 70 1.92 10.28 16.10
N ASP A 71 2.23 11.55 15.81
CA ASP A 71 2.71 12.46 16.85
C ASP A 71 1.50 13.16 17.50
N ALA A 72 0.82 12.41 18.37
CA ALA A 72 -0.33 12.85 19.14
C ALA A 72 0.05 13.81 20.29
N ARG A 73 1.05 14.69 20.11
CA ARG A 73 1.38 15.73 21.10
C ARG A 73 1.80 17.04 20.41
N ARG A 74 0.86 18.00 20.40
CA ARG A 74 1.00 19.45 20.11
C ARG A 74 1.16 19.72 18.60
N SER A 75 0.42 20.63 17.96
CA SER A 75 -0.43 21.72 18.43
C SER A 75 -1.29 22.21 17.28
N SER A 76 -2.61 22.26 17.44
CA SER A 76 -3.37 23.37 16.84
C SER A 76 -2.83 24.68 17.44
N PRO A 77 -2.68 25.73 16.63
CA PRO A 77 -3.85 26.59 16.49
C PRO A 77 -4.08 27.04 15.05
N LEU A 78 -5.36 26.99 14.66
CA LEU A 78 -5.93 28.03 13.82
C LEU A 78 -5.71 29.37 14.54
N GLY A 79 -4.64 30.07 14.19
CA GLY A 79 -4.43 31.48 14.51
C GLY A 79 -4.97 32.32 13.37
N LEU A 80 -6.29 32.43 13.29
CA LEU A 80 -7.00 33.41 12.46
C LEU A 80 -7.56 34.48 13.40
N PHE A 81 -6.79 35.54 13.61
CA PHE A 81 -7.22 36.89 13.95
C PHE A 81 -6.16 37.86 13.41
#